data_AF-A0A1V4QL12-F1
#
_entry.id   AF-A0A1V4QL12-F1
#
_cell.length_a   1.000
_cell.length_b   1.000
_cell.length_c   1.000
_cell.angle_alpha   90.00
_cell.angle_beta   90.00
_cell.angle_gamma   90.00
#
_symmetry.space_group_name_H-M   'P 1'
#
loop_
_entity.id
_entity.type
_entity.pdbx_description
1 polymer ?
#
loop_
_entity_poly.entity_id
_entity_poly.type
_entity_poly.pdbx_seq_one_letter_code
_entity_poly.pdbx_strand_id
1 'polypeptide(L)'
;MFAAITEGVYVVTSRDQDKVNGMTAAWVAQVSFKPLLIMVSIAFTRYSHELIKNSGIFAINVLNDEQVDLGKRFGYKSGRRVDKFAGLAYDTAVTGAPILPEAYAYLDLKLVHTYPAGDHDLFIGEVVDAKILHPEAKPLIFKASTFF
;
A
#
# COMPACT_ATOMS: atom_id res chain seq x y z
N MET A 1 -2.32 22.43 10.29
CA MET A 1 -1.30 22.67 9.25
C MET A 1 -1.03 21.39 8.45
N PHE A 2 -0.59 20.29 9.07
CA PHE A 2 -0.35 19.03 8.35
C PHE A 2 -1.62 18.39 7.75
N ALA A 3 -2.78 18.54 8.41
CA ALA A 3 -4.08 18.08 7.89
C ALA A 3 -4.58 18.81 6.61
N ALA A 4 -3.86 19.83 6.14
CA ALA A 4 -4.17 20.52 4.88
C ALA A 4 -3.53 19.83 3.66
N ILE A 5 -2.64 18.85 3.87
CA ILE A 5 -2.06 18.04 2.81
C ILE A 5 -3.12 17.02 2.36
N THR A 6 -3.44 17.04 1.06
CA THR A 6 -4.40 16.10 0.48
C THR A 6 -3.70 14.78 0.16
N GLU A 7 -4.28 13.69 0.63
CA GLU A 7 -3.75 12.34 0.45
C GLU A 7 -4.87 11.41 -0.02
N GLY A 8 -4.51 10.42 -0.83
CA GLY A 8 -5.37 9.26 -1.07
C GLY A 8 -5.26 8.25 0.07
N VAL A 9 -6.11 7.22 0.03
CA VAL A 9 -5.99 6.05 0.91
C VAL A 9 -5.59 4.84 0.09
N TYR A 10 -4.53 4.18 0.52
CA TYR A 10 -3.95 3.03 -0.17
C TYR A 10 -3.80 1.86 0.81
N VAL A 11 -3.88 0.63 0.29
CA VAL A 11 -3.37 -0.55 1.01
C VAL A 11 -2.10 -1.03 0.33
N VAL A 12 -0.99 -0.89 1.05
CA VAL A 12 0.32 -1.39 0.63
C VAL A 12 0.44 -2.83 1.10
N THR A 13 0.50 -3.75 0.15
CA THR A 13 0.60 -5.18 0.37
C THR A 13 1.97 -5.69 -0.01
N SER A 14 2.41 -6.74 0.66
CA SER A 14 3.66 -7.45 0.35
C SER A 14 3.57 -8.87 0.85
N ARG A 15 4.50 -9.70 0.40
CA ARG A 15 4.66 -11.06 0.88
C ARG A 15 6.13 -11.44 0.99
N ASP A 16 6.43 -12.28 1.96
CA ASP A 16 7.74 -12.89 2.14
C ASP A 16 7.50 -14.37 2.42
N GLN A 17 7.83 -15.24 1.45
CA GLN A 17 7.48 -16.66 1.47
C GLN A 17 5.95 -16.86 1.66
N ASP A 18 5.54 -17.58 2.70
CA ASP A 18 4.14 -17.85 3.04
C ASP A 18 3.48 -16.71 3.83
N LYS A 19 4.25 -15.70 4.25
CA LYS A 19 3.71 -14.55 5.00
C LYS A 19 3.16 -13.52 4.03
N VAL A 20 1.88 -13.20 4.20
CA VAL A 20 1.20 -12.15 3.44
C VAL A 20 0.71 -11.07 4.41
N ASN A 21 0.94 -9.79 4.09
CA ASN A 21 0.45 -8.70 4.92
C ASN A 21 0.15 -7.44 4.10
N GLY A 22 -0.71 -6.60 4.67
CA GLY A 22 -1.02 -5.27 4.17
C GLY A 22 -0.98 -4.22 5.27
N MET A 23 -0.80 -2.98 4.88
CA MET A 23 -1.02 -1.82 5.73
C MET A 23 -1.70 -0.70 4.98
N THR A 24 -2.54 0.05 5.67
CA THR A 24 -3.08 1.28 5.11
C THR A 24 -2.01 2.36 5.16
N ALA A 25 -1.85 3.09 4.06
CA ALA A 25 -0.93 4.20 3.91
C ALA A 25 -1.65 5.36 3.21
N ALA A 26 -1.17 6.57 3.49
CA ALA A 26 -1.62 7.79 2.83
C ALA A 26 -0.43 8.56 2.23
N TRP A 27 0.77 8.37 2.80
CA TRP A 27 2.03 8.96 2.34
C TRP A 27 2.60 8.19 1.14
N VAL A 28 2.00 8.44 -0.03
CA VAL A 28 2.35 7.85 -1.32
C VAL A 28 2.48 8.96 -2.36
N ALA A 29 3.55 8.93 -3.17
CA ALA A 29 3.74 9.90 -4.24
C ALA A 29 4.58 9.35 -5.40
N GLN A 30 4.33 9.83 -6.62
CA GLN A 30 5.24 9.59 -7.74
C GLN A 30 6.53 10.43 -7.55
N VAL A 31 7.68 9.81 -7.78
CA VAL A 31 9.01 10.46 -7.63
C VAL A 31 9.85 10.44 -8.90
N SER A 32 9.43 9.72 -9.94
CA SER A 32 10.07 9.74 -11.26
C SER A 32 9.10 9.36 -12.36
N PHE A 33 9.34 9.87 -13.57
CA PHE A 33 8.59 9.49 -14.78
C PHE A 33 9.29 8.37 -15.57
N LYS A 34 10.63 8.38 -15.66
CA LYS A 34 11.40 7.37 -16.42
C LYS A 34 12.69 6.98 -15.67
N PRO A 35 12.75 5.79 -15.04
CA PRO A 35 11.66 4.82 -14.89
C PRO A 35 10.50 5.39 -14.03
N LEU A 36 9.30 4.79 -14.14
CA LEU A 36 8.15 5.18 -13.32
C LEU A 36 8.37 4.70 -11.88
N LEU A 37 8.68 5.64 -10.98
CA LEU A 37 8.96 5.34 -9.57
C LEU A 37 7.89 5.94 -8.66
N ILE A 38 7.41 5.14 -7.72
CA ILE A 38 6.50 5.56 -6.65
C ILE A 38 7.19 5.38 -5.30
N MET A 39 7.02 6.34 -4.41
CA MET A 39 7.46 6.26 -3.03
C MET A 39 6.30 5.96 -2.09
N VAL A 40 6.57 5.19 -1.04
CA VAL A 40 5.69 4.99 0.12
C VAL A 40 6.52 5.20 1.39
N SER A 41 6.06 6.06 2.28
CA SER A 41 6.70 6.24 3.59
C SER A 41 6.14 5.24 4.61
N ILE A 42 6.99 4.41 5.22
CA ILE A 42 6.56 3.34 6.11
C ILE A 42 7.35 3.36 7.42
N ALA A 43 6.65 3.43 8.55
CA ALA A 43 7.27 3.40 9.88
C ALA A 43 7.95 2.05 10.16
N PHE A 44 9.09 2.07 10.86
CA PHE A 44 9.85 0.85 11.23
C PHE A 44 9.03 -0.16 12.04
N THR A 45 7.99 0.30 12.73
CA THR A 45 7.12 -0.54 13.56
C THR A 45 6.11 -1.36 12.75
N ARG A 46 5.91 -1.04 11.46
CA ARG A 46 4.93 -1.73 10.61
C ARG A 46 5.47 -3.07 10.17
N TYR A 47 4.62 -4.10 10.18
CA TYR A 47 5.03 -5.43 9.71
C TYR A 47 5.35 -5.43 8.20
N SER A 48 4.63 -4.64 7.41
CA SER A 48 4.91 -4.49 5.98
C SER A 48 6.30 -3.91 5.71
N HIS A 49 6.88 -3.11 6.62
CA HIS A 49 8.25 -2.63 6.48
C HIS A 49 9.25 -3.79 6.34
N GLU A 50 9.16 -4.77 7.25
CA GLU A 50 10.00 -5.96 7.25
C GLU A 50 9.77 -6.81 6.00
N LEU A 51 8.50 -7.08 5.64
CA LEU A 51 8.19 -7.92 4.48
C LEU A 51 8.71 -7.31 3.17
N ILE A 52 8.59 -5.99 3.00
CA ILE A 52 9.06 -5.31 1.79
C ILE A 52 10.59 -5.31 1.73
N LYS A 53 11.27 -5.06 2.86
CA LYS A 53 12.73 -5.13 2.91
C LYS A 53 13.27 -6.52 2.58
N ASN A 54 12.61 -7.57 3.06
CA ASN A 54 13.05 -8.95 2.82
C ASN A 54 12.77 -9.42 1.39
N SER A 55 11.57 -9.13 0.89
CA SER A 55 11.08 -9.66 -0.39
C SER A 55 11.47 -8.81 -1.59
N GLY A 56 11.72 -7.51 -1.38
CA GLY A 56 11.97 -6.56 -2.46
C GLY A 56 10.76 -6.27 -3.34
N ILE A 57 9.55 -6.64 -2.90
CA ILE A 57 8.32 -6.46 -3.70
C ILE A 57 7.17 -5.89 -2.86
N PHE A 58 6.30 -5.13 -3.51
CA PHE A 58 5.06 -4.63 -2.92
C PHE A 58 4.07 -4.20 -3.99
N ALA A 59 2.78 -4.19 -3.64
CA ALA A 59 1.76 -3.57 -4.44
C ALA A 59 1.11 -2.41 -3.67
N ILE A 60 0.73 -1.36 -4.40
CA ILE A 60 -0.08 -0.24 -3.90
C ILE A 60 -1.47 -0.42 -4.46
N ASN A 61 -2.43 -0.75 -3.60
CA ASN A 61 -3.84 -0.84 -3.94
C ASN A 61 -4.52 0.50 -3.62
N VAL A 62 -4.98 1.21 -4.64
CA VAL A 62 -5.72 2.47 -4.49
C VAL A 62 -7.14 2.15 -4.08
N LEU A 63 -7.56 2.57 -2.88
CA LEU A 63 -8.92 2.27 -2.41
C LEU A 63 -9.94 3.17 -3.12
N ASN A 64 -11.14 2.64 -3.33
CA ASN A 64 -12.29 3.43 -3.74
C ASN A 64 -13.06 3.99 -2.53
N ASP A 65 -13.94 4.96 -2.76
CA ASP A 65 -14.66 5.72 -1.74
C ASP A 65 -15.62 4.90 -0.85
N GLU A 66 -15.95 3.66 -1.23
CA GLU A 66 -16.74 2.72 -0.44
C GLU A 66 -15.88 1.84 0.49
N GLN A 67 -14.55 1.88 0.37
CA GLN A 67 -13.62 0.95 1.03
C GLN A 67 -13.02 1.46 2.35
N VAL A 68 -13.72 2.32 3.07
CA VAL A 68 -13.27 2.82 4.38
C VAL A 68 -13.00 1.67 5.37
N ASP A 69 -13.88 0.67 5.42
CA ASP A 69 -13.73 -0.46 6.35
C ASP A 69 -12.55 -1.37 5.99
N LEU A 70 -12.26 -1.51 4.69
CA LEU A 70 -11.06 -2.21 4.22
C LEU A 70 -9.79 -1.44 4.64
N GLY A 71 -9.80 -0.12 4.50
CA GLY A 71 -8.75 0.75 5.03
C GLY A 71 -8.56 0.62 6.54
N LYS A 72 -9.63 0.54 7.34
CA LYS A 72 -9.54 0.33 8.79
C LYS A 72 -8.98 -1.05 9.14
N ARG A 73 -9.44 -2.09 8.43
CA ARG A 73 -8.96 -3.47 8.57
C ARG A 73 -7.45 -3.58 8.42
N PHE A 74 -6.88 -2.90 7.42
CA PHE A 74 -5.43 -2.90 7.20
C PHE A 74 -4.66 -1.89 8.06
N GLY A 75 -5.31 -0.85 8.60
CA GLY A 75 -4.67 0.21 9.38
C GLY A 75 -4.55 -0.02 10.89
N TYR A 76 -5.55 -0.63 11.53
CA TYR A 76 -5.66 -0.60 13.01
C TYR A 76 -5.00 -1.75 13.76
N LYS A 77 -4.74 -2.87 13.09
CA LYS A 77 -4.12 -4.05 13.71
C LYS A 77 -2.76 -4.32 13.07
N SER A 78 -1.86 -4.97 13.80
CA SER A 78 -0.57 -5.40 13.25
C SER A 78 -0.68 -6.81 12.67
N GLY A 79 -0.17 -7.01 11.45
CA GLY A 79 -0.13 -8.32 10.80
C GLY A 79 0.77 -9.35 11.50
N ARG A 80 1.60 -8.91 12.45
CA ARG A 80 2.37 -9.82 13.32
C ARG A 80 1.48 -10.66 14.25
N ARG A 81 0.28 -10.15 14.55
CA ARG A 81 -0.63 -10.75 15.56
C ARG A 81 -1.95 -11.22 14.97
N VAL A 82 -2.32 -10.70 13.80
CA VAL A 82 -3.63 -10.93 13.20
C VAL A 82 -3.44 -11.18 11.71
N ASP A 83 -4.04 -12.26 11.23
CA ASP A 83 -4.19 -12.46 9.79
C ASP A 83 -5.21 -11.45 9.25
N LYS A 84 -4.70 -10.41 8.57
CA LYS A 84 -5.53 -9.38 7.95
C LYS A 84 -6.18 -9.84 6.66
N PHE A 85 -5.74 -10.95 6.08
CA PHE A 85 -6.29 -11.53 4.85
C PHE A 85 -7.30 -12.65 5.13
N ALA A 86 -7.52 -13.03 6.39
CA ALA A 86 -8.52 -14.03 6.77
C ALA A 86 -9.90 -13.75 6.15
N GLY A 87 -10.34 -14.59 5.21
CA GLY A 87 -11.62 -14.42 4.50
C GLY A 87 -11.63 -13.30 3.46
N LEU A 88 -10.47 -12.81 3.01
CA LEU A 88 -10.32 -11.84 1.94
C LEU A 88 -9.60 -12.48 0.76
N ALA A 89 -10.20 -12.42 -0.42
CA ALA A 89 -9.55 -12.84 -1.66
C ALA A 89 -8.52 -11.79 -2.11
N TYR A 90 -7.45 -12.26 -2.74
CA TYR A 90 -6.49 -11.41 -3.43
C TYR A 90 -5.96 -12.12 -4.66
N ASP A 91 -5.65 -11.33 -5.69
CA ASP A 91 -4.96 -11.77 -6.90
C ASP A 91 -3.46 -11.42 -6.83
N THR A 92 -2.72 -11.72 -7.88
CA THR A 92 -1.32 -11.33 -8.04
C THR A 92 -1.03 -10.92 -9.47
N ALA A 93 -0.08 -10.00 -9.67
CA ALA A 93 0.47 -9.67 -10.99
C ALA A 93 1.93 -10.16 -11.12
N VAL A 94 2.82 -9.33 -11.65
CA VAL A 94 4.19 -9.69 -12.05
C VAL A 94 5.07 -10.08 -10.85
N THR A 95 4.98 -9.38 -9.72
CA THR A 95 5.86 -9.62 -8.57
C THR A 95 5.35 -10.72 -7.64
N GLY A 96 4.07 -11.06 -7.72
CA GLY A 96 3.41 -11.92 -6.74
C GLY A 96 2.90 -11.19 -5.49
N ALA A 97 3.10 -9.86 -5.37
CA ALA A 97 2.51 -9.09 -4.28
C ALA A 97 0.96 -9.12 -4.37
N PRO A 98 0.23 -9.16 -3.23
CA PRO A 98 -1.22 -9.28 -3.23
C PRO A 98 -1.93 -8.05 -3.85
N ILE A 99 -2.84 -8.30 -4.79
CA ILE A 99 -3.71 -7.28 -5.39
C ILE A 99 -5.13 -7.48 -4.87
N LEU A 100 -5.74 -6.40 -4.39
CA LEU A 100 -7.12 -6.40 -3.89
C LEU A 100 -8.07 -6.18 -5.09
N PRO A 101 -8.88 -7.19 -5.49
CA PRO A 101 -9.66 -7.12 -6.74
C PRO A 101 -10.70 -6.01 -6.76
N GLU A 102 -11.19 -5.63 -5.57
CA GLU A 102 -12.19 -4.57 -5.40
C GLU A 102 -11.56 -3.16 -5.32
N ALA A 103 -10.24 -3.03 -5.28
CA ALA A 103 -9.58 -1.71 -5.21
C ALA A 103 -9.79 -0.92 -6.51
N TYR A 104 -9.84 0.41 -6.46
CA TYR A 104 -9.99 1.27 -7.65
C TYR A 104 -8.92 0.97 -8.72
N ALA A 105 -7.67 0.82 -8.29
CA ALA A 105 -6.53 0.50 -9.14
C ALA A 105 -5.43 -0.19 -8.33
N TYR A 106 -4.47 -0.79 -9.02
CA TYR A 106 -3.22 -1.24 -8.39
C TYR A 106 -1.99 -0.76 -9.17
N LEU A 107 -0.88 -0.67 -8.45
CA LEU A 107 0.48 -0.65 -9.00
C LEU A 107 1.25 -1.81 -8.37
N ASP A 108 1.93 -2.60 -9.19
CA ASP A 108 2.80 -3.69 -8.76
C ASP A 108 4.27 -3.26 -8.91
N LEU A 109 5.04 -3.35 -7.83
CA LEU A 109 6.33 -2.67 -7.72
C LEU A 109 7.46 -3.58 -7.25
N LYS A 110 8.64 -3.39 -7.87
CA LYS A 110 9.92 -3.89 -7.36
C LYS A 110 10.63 -2.78 -6.59
N LEU A 111 11.09 -3.07 -5.38
CA LEU A 111 11.85 -2.15 -4.57
C LEU A 111 13.20 -1.82 -5.24
N VAL A 112 13.48 -0.53 -5.40
CA VAL A 112 14.74 -0.03 -5.97
C VAL A 112 15.61 0.60 -4.88
N HIS A 113 15.02 1.43 -4.03
CA HIS A 113 15.74 2.13 -2.98
C HIS A 113 14.95 2.18 -1.67
N THR A 114 15.69 2.29 -0.56
CA THR A 114 15.13 2.59 0.76
C THR A 114 15.96 3.68 1.41
N TYR A 115 15.31 4.77 1.84
CA TYR A 115 15.98 5.91 2.47
C TYR A 115 15.42 6.18 3.87
N PRO A 116 16.26 6.24 4.91
CA PRO A 116 15.82 6.66 6.24
C PRO A 116 15.29 8.09 6.25
N ALA A 117 14.13 8.30 6.89
CA ALA A 117 13.44 9.58 7.00
C ALA A 117 12.81 9.74 8.39
N GLY A 118 13.64 9.86 9.42
CA GLY A 118 13.18 9.96 10.80
C GLY A 118 12.71 8.62 11.35
N ASP A 119 11.43 8.51 11.71
CA ASP A 119 10.80 7.29 12.22
C ASP A 119 10.22 6.38 11.11
N HIS A 120 10.39 6.78 9.86
CA HIS A 120 10.00 6.05 8.65
C HIS A 120 11.21 5.77 7.75
N ASP A 121 11.07 4.75 6.91
CA ASP A 121 11.86 4.61 5.68
C ASP A 121 10.98 5.01 4.48
N LEU A 122 11.55 5.72 3.51
CA LEU A 122 10.96 5.92 2.18
C LEU A 122 11.30 4.72 1.31
N PHE A 123 10.30 3.92 0.95
CA PHE A 123 10.44 2.82 0.02
C PHE A 123 10.14 3.33 -1.39
N ILE A 124 11.13 3.27 -2.29
CA ILE A 124 10.97 3.66 -3.69
C ILE A 124 10.91 2.41 -4.55
N GLY A 125 9.78 2.20 -5.20
CA GLY A 125 9.56 1.07 -6.10
C GLY A 125 9.41 1.51 -7.56
N GLU A 126 9.95 0.70 -8.47
CA GLU A 126 9.68 0.79 -9.90
C GLU A 126 8.39 0.02 -10.22
N VAL A 127 7.47 0.70 -10.90
CA VAL A 127 6.21 0.09 -11.34
C VAL A 127 6.50 -0.86 -12.50
N VAL A 128 6.23 -2.15 -12.29
CA VAL A 128 6.41 -3.20 -13.30
C VAL A 128 5.10 -3.64 -13.96
N ASP A 129 3.97 -3.38 -13.31
CA ASP A 129 2.62 -3.57 -13.85
C ASP A 129 1.63 -2.65 -13.12
N ALA A 130 0.56 -2.22 -13.79
CA ALA A 130 -0.48 -1.38 -13.18
C ALA A 130 -1.78 -1.45 -13.98
N LYS A 131 -2.91 -1.31 -13.27
CA LYS A 131 -4.23 -1.32 -13.91
C LYS A 131 -5.27 -0.54 -13.10
N ILE A 132 -6.17 0.16 -13.80
CA ILE A 132 -7.45 0.63 -13.24
C ILE A 132 -8.44 -0.52 -13.30
N LEU A 133 -8.97 -0.93 -12.15
CA LEU A 133 -9.89 -2.07 -12.03
C LEU A 133 -11.35 -1.61 -12.11
N HIS A 134 -11.69 -0.52 -11.43
CA HIS A 134 -13.06 0.00 -11.32
C HIS A 134 -13.11 1.47 -11.76
N PRO A 135 -13.09 1.76 -13.08
CA PRO A 135 -12.99 3.14 -13.60
C PRO A 135 -14.21 4.01 -13.30
N GLU A 136 -15.37 3.42 -13.00
CA GLU A 136 -16.60 4.14 -12.64
C GLU A 136 -16.64 4.57 -11.16
N ALA A 137 -15.80 3.98 -10.32
CA ALA A 137 -15.69 4.34 -8.91
C ALA A 137 -14.81 5.58 -8.72
N LYS A 138 -14.77 6.14 -7.50
CA LYS A 138 -13.89 7.27 -7.17
C LYS A 138 -12.82 6.84 -6.18
N PRO A 139 -11.56 7.31 -6.30
CA PRO A 139 -10.55 7.07 -5.29
C PRO A 139 -10.94 7.63 -3.92
N LEU A 140 -10.65 6.89 -2.86
CA LEU A 140 -10.87 7.33 -1.49
C LEU A 140 -9.88 8.42 -1.10
N ILE A 141 -10.41 9.57 -0.72
CA ILE A 141 -9.63 10.69 -0.20
C ILE A 141 -9.54 10.57 1.32
N PHE A 142 -8.33 10.71 1.84
CA PHE A 142 -8.08 10.65 3.28
C PHE A 142 -8.77 11.79 4.02
N LYS A 143 -9.44 11.45 5.12
CA LYS A 143 -10.04 12.40 6.07
C LYS A 143 -9.72 11.95 7.48
N ALA A 144 -9.10 12.83 8.28
CA ALA A 144 -8.73 12.50 9.65
C ALA A 144 -9.93 12.01 10.46
N SER A 145 -11.10 12.66 10.34
CA SER A 145 -12.35 12.29 11.01
C SER A 145 -12.88 10.88 10.69
N THR A 146 -12.39 10.26 9.62
CA THR A 146 -12.83 8.93 9.19
C THR A 146 -11.93 7.83 9.76
N PHE A 147 -10.65 8.15 9.99
CA PHE A 147 -9.60 7.19 10.35
C PHE A 147 -9.02 7.38 11.76
N PHE A 148 -9.30 8.49 12.42
CA PHE A 148 -8.95 8.81 13.81
C PHE A 148 -10.19 9.24 14.58
#